data_AF-A0A439DTW0-F1
#
_entry.id   AF-A0A439DTW0-F1
#
_cell.length_a   1.000
_cell.length_b   1.000
_cell.length_c   1.000
_cell.angle_alpha   90.00
_cell.angle_beta   90.00
_cell.angle_gamma   90.00
#
_symmetry.space_group_name_H-M   'P 1'
#
loop_
_entity.id
_entity.type
_entity.pdbx_description
1 polymer ?
#
loop_
_entity_poly.entity_id
_entity_poly.type
_entity_poly.pdbx_seq_one_letter_code
_entity_poly.pdbx_strand_id
1 'polypeptide(L)' 'MFFHPDGERGRARAQRERRAKEMCNQCPVIAQCRSHALAVGETYGIWGGLTESERELLLKRGIRRAS' A
#
# COMPACT_ATOMS: atom_id res chain seq x y z
N MET A 1 9.69 -12.70 -8.58
CA MET A 1 8.86 -13.32 -7.52
C MET A 1 7.86 -12.26 -7.06
N PHE A 2 6.55 -12.51 -7.18
CA PHE A 2 5.51 -11.54 -6.81
C PHE A 2 5.24 -11.49 -5.31
N PHE A 3 5.45 -12.62 -4.62
CA PHE A 3 5.34 -12.75 -3.17
C PHE A 3 6.72 -12.64 -2.53
N HIS A 4 6.73 -12.25 -1.26
CA HIS A 4 7.95 -12.28 -0.45
C HIS A 4 8.32 -13.73 -0.10
N PRO A 5 9.62 -14.04 0.04
CA PRO A 5 10.04 -15.38 0.46
C PRO A 5 9.58 -15.67 1.90
N ASP A 6 9.33 -16.95 2.19
CA ASP A 6 8.96 -17.41 3.52
C ASP A 6 9.97 -16.95 4.57
N GLY A 7 9.47 -16.41 5.69
CA GLY A 7 10.29 -15.95 6.80
C GLY A 7 10.86 -14.52 6.65
N GLU A 8 10.52 -13.78 5.60
CA GLU A 8 10.98 -12.38 5.46
C GLU A 8 10.41 -11.49 6.58
N ARG A 9 11.28 -11.03 7.48
CA ARG A 9 10.93 -10.20 8.63
C ARG A 9 11.84 -8.98 8.77
N GLY A 10 11.38 -7.99 9.53
CA GLY A 10 12.18 -6.82 9.91
C GLY A 10 12.68 -5.99 8.73
N ARG A 11 14.00 -5.78 8.65
CA ARG A 11 14.62 -4.85 7.68
C ARG A 11 14.42 -5.25 6.22
N ALA A 12 14.42 -6.54 5.89
CA ALA A 12 14.26 -7.00 4.50
C ALA A 12 12.90 -6.59 3.93
N ARG A 13 11.82 -6.83 4.70
CA ARG A 13 10.47 -6.38 4.37
C ARG A 13 10.41 -4.86 4.18
N ALA A 14 10.96 -4.09 5.10
CA ALA A 14 10.97 -2.63 5.02
C ALA A 14 11.72 -2.12 3.78
N GLN A 15 12.84 -2.76 3.40
CA GLN A 15 13.57 -2.40 2.18
C GLN A 15 12.76 -2.68 0.91
N ARG A 16 12.11 -3.84 0.84
CA ARG A 16 11.25 -4.20 -0.30
C ARG A 16 10.06 -3.25 -0.43
N GLU A 17 9.39 -2.94 0.69
CA GLU A 17 8.30 -1.97 0.70
C GLU A 17 8.77 -0.58 0.26
N ARG A 18 9.94 -0.13 0.72
CA ARG A 18 10.52 1.15 0.29
C ARG A 18 10.78 1.18 -1.21
N ARG A 19 11.42 0.14 -1.78
CA ARG A 19 11.68 0.04 -3.23
C ARG A 19 10.40 0.10 -4.05
N ALA A 20 9.37 -0.63 -3.62
CA ALA A 20 8.08 -0.60 -4.30
C ALA A 20 7.42 0.80 -4.25
N LYS A 21 7.50 1.50 -3.11
CA LYS A 21 7.01 2.88 -2.99
C LYS A 21 7.80 3.86 -3.86
N GLU A 22 9.12 3.71 -3.95
CA GLU A 22 9.98 4.51 -4.85
C GLU A 22 9.50 4.39 -6.31
N MET A 23 9.13 3.18 -6.76
CA MET A 23 8.54 2.98 -8.09
C MET A 23 7.16 3.63 -8.21
N CYS A 24 6.28 3.48 -7.21
CA CYS A 24 4.97 4.11 -7.24
C CYS A 24 5.05 5.65 -7.35
N ASN A 25 6.04 6.28 -6.72
CA ASN A 25 6.22 7.72 -6.75
C ASN A 25 6.59 8.28 -8.13
N GLN A 26 7.06 7.44 -9.05
CA GLN A 26 7.33 7.81 -10.44
C GLN A 26 6.13 7.57 -11.35
N CYS A 27 5.04 6.99 -10.82
CA CYS A 27 3.85 6.65 -11.61
C CYS A 27 2.95 7.88 -11.82
N PRO A 28 2.63 8.27 -13.06
CA PRO A 28 1.81 9.45 -13.36
C PRO A 28 0.36 9.32 -12.86
N VAL A 29 -0.11 8.09 -12.65
CA VAL A 29 -1.48 7.78 -12.21
C VAL A 29 -1.54 7.38 -10.73
N ILE A 30 -0.52 7.71 -9.93
CA ILE A 30 -0.44 7.30 -8.51
C ILE A 30 -1.71 7.65 -7.71
N ALA A 31 -2.29 8.82 -7.96
CA ALA A 31 -3.51 9.27 -7.28
C ALA A 31 -4.73 8.42 -7.66
N GLN A 32 -4.90 8.11 -8.95
CA GLN A 32 -6.00 7.28 -9.45
C GLN A 32 -5.88 5.85 -8.95
N CYS A 33 -4.66 5.28 -9.01
CA CYS A 33 -4.33 3.97 -8.46
C CYS A 33 -4.64 3.89 -6.96
N ARG A 34 -4.26 4.92 -6.19
CA ARG A 34 -4.56 5.00 -4.75
C ARG A 34 -6.07 5.06 -4.49
N SER A 35 -6.79 5.90 -5.23
CA SER A 35 -8.23 6.06 -5.08
C SER A 35 -8.96 4.76 -5.38
N HIS A 36 -8.58 4.07 -6.45
CA HIS A 36 -9.13 2.77 -6.78
C HIS A 36 -8.89 1.74 -5.68
N ALA A 37 -7.63 1.59 -5.23
CA ALA A 37 -7.27 0.62 -4.20
C ALA A 37 -8.01 0.85 -2.87
N LEU A 38 -8.26 2.11 -2.50
CA LEU A 38 -9.07 2.45 -1.33
C LEU A 38 -10.56 2.14 -1.57
N ALA A 39 -11.09 2.44 -2.76
CA ALA A 39 -12.50 2.24 -3.07
C ALA A 39 -12.91 0.76 -3.08
N VAL A 40 -12.07 -0.12 -3.63
CA VAL A 40 -12.35 -1.56 -3.68
C VAL A 40 -11.84 -2.33 -2.46
N GLY A 41 -11.16 -1.64 -1.53
CA GLY A 41 -10.60 -2.26 -0.33
C GLY A 41 -9.50 -3.28 -0.63
N GLU A 42 -8.56 -2.95 -1.53
CA GLU A 42 -7.53 -3.89 -1.93
C GLU A 42 -6.73 -4.43 -0.73
N THR A 43 -6.65 -5.76 -0.63
CA THR A 43 -6.26 -6.48 0.59
C THR A 43 -4.76 -6.70 0.71
N TYR A 44 -4.02 -6.73 -0.40
CA TYR A 44 -2.60 -7.07 -0.39
C TYR A 44 -1.75 -6.09 -1.19
N GLY A 45 -0.43 -6.15 -0.95
CA GLY A 45 0.57 -5.44 -1.75
C GLY A 45 0.59 -3.92 -1.58
N ILE A 46 1.37 -3.26 -2.43
CA ILE A 46 1.53 -1.81 -2.46
C ILE A 46 0.77 -1.22 -3.64
N TRP A 47 -0.11 -0.27 -3.35
CA TRP A 47 -0.96 0.39 -4.34
C TRP A 47 -0.95 1.89 -4.11
N GLY A 48 -0.73 2.67 -5.18
CA GLY A 48 -0.72 4.13 -5.11
C GLY A 48 0.27 4.70 -4.07
N GLY A 49 1.40 4.00 -3.84
CA GLY A 49 2.42 4.37 -2.85
C GLY A 49 2.08 3.99 -1.39
N LEU A 50 1.04 3.19 -1.16
CA LEU A 50 0.61 2.77 0.18
C LEU A 50 0.74 1.26 0.36
N THR A 51 1.24 0.83 1.52
CA THR A 51 1.14 -0.56 1.97
C THR A 51 -0.30 -0.89 2.35
N GLU A 52 -0.58 -2.18 2.50
CA GLU A 52 -1.84 -2.68 3.08
C GLU A 52 -2.19 -1.98 4.40
N SER A 53 -1.27 -1.98 5.37
CA SER A 53 -1.50 -1.39 6.69
C SER A 53 -1.75 0.13 6.62
N GLU A 54 -1.09 0.84 5.70
CA GLU A 54 -1.33 2.27 5.49
C GLU A 54 -2.73 2.53 4.90
N ARG A 55 -3.18 1.70 3.95
CA ARG A 55 -4.54 1.78 3.41
C ARG A 55 -5.57 1.49 4.49
N GLU A 56 -5.35 0.47 5.31
CA GLU A 56 -6.25 0.13 6.42
C GLU A 56 -6.40 1.29 7.41
N LEU A 57 -5.31 1.98 7.74
CA LEU A 57 -5.34 3.17 8.60
C LEU A 57 -6.13 4.32 7.96
N LEU A 58 -6.02 4.54 6.65
CA LEU A 58 -6.80 5.56 5.95
C LEU A 58 -8.29 5.22 5.90
N LEU A 59 -8.66 3.97 5.63
CA LEU A 59 -10.04 3.50 5.64
C LEU A 59 -10.65 3.67 7.05
N LYS A 60 -9.94 3.25 8.10
CA LYS A 60 -10.34 3.46 9.50
C LYS A 60 -10.50 4.94 9.87
N ARG A 61 -9.70 5.84 9.29
CA ARG A 61 -9.85 7.30 9.48
C ARG A 61 -11.06 7.86 8.73
N GLY A 62 -11.35 7.35 7.53
CA GLY A 62 -12.55 7.71 6.75
C GLY A 62 -13.83 7.32 7.48
N ILE A 63 -13.90 6.09 7.99
CA ILE A 63 -15.03 5.59 8.78
C ILE A 63 -15.30 6.48 10.00
N ARG A 64 -14.26 6.82 10.76
CA ARG A 64 -14.36 7.70 11.93
C ARG A 64 -14.85 9.13 11.64
N ARG A 65 -14.68 9.62 10.41
CA ARG A 65 -15.17 10.96 9.99
C ARG A 65 -16.62 10.94 9.51
N ALA A 66 -17.15 9.77 9.18
CA ALA A 66 -18.52 9.59 8.74
C ALA A 66 -19.47 9.18 9.89
N SER A 67 -18.94 9.07 11.12
CA SER A 67 -19.69 8.79 12.35
C SER A 67 -19.98 10.05 13.15
#